data_AF-A0A267MGC5-F1
#
_entry.id   AF-A0A267MGC5-F1
#
_cell.length_a   1.000
_cell.length_b   1.000
_cell.length_c   1.000
_cell.angle_alpha   90.00
_cell.angle_beta   90.00
_cell.angle_gamma   90.00
#
_symmetry.space_group_name_H-M   'P 1'
#
loop_
_entity.id
_entity.type
_entity.pdbx_description
1 polymer ?
#
loop_
_entity_poly.entity_id
_entity_poly.type
_entity_poly.pdbx_seq_one_letter_code
_entity_poly.pdbx_strand_id
1 'polypeptide(L)' 'MNKKKIVKGQIERYKETFNAIFRDDNVDMLDEEILKQSKYLDKLIIEYYRENKQCE' A
#
# COMPACT_ATOMS: atom_id res chain seq x y z
N MET A 1 24.84 11.62 7.27
CA MET A 1 23.50 11.33 7.83
C MET A 1 23.00 10.03 7.20
N ASN A 2 22.79 8.98 8.00
CA ASN A 2 22.77 7.60 7.48
C ASN A 2 21.37 7.25 6.94
N LYS A 3 21.24 6.97 5.62
CA LYS A 3 19.98 6.73 4.90
C LYS A 3 19.07 5.69 5.59
N LYS A 4 19.67 4.69 6.27
CA LYS A 4 18.97 3.71 7.13
C LYS A 4 18.16 4.33 8.30
N LYS A 5 18.66 5.39 8.94
CA LYS A 5 17.94 6.06 10.05
C LYS A 5 16.70 6.80 9.55
N ILE A 6 16.77 7.36 8.33
CA ILE A 6 15.65 8.05 7.68
C ILE A 6 14.55 7.04 7.33
N VAL A 7 14.92 5.91 6.71
CA VAL A 7 13.96 4.85 6.36
C VAL A 7 13.27 4.27 7.60
N LYS A 8 14.02 4.02 8.68
CA LYS A 8 13.43 3.55 9.94
C LYS A 8 12.41 4.53 10.52
N GLY A 9 12.71 5.83 10.52
CA GLY A 9 11.76 6.85 10.99
C GLY A 9 10.54 7.04 10.07
N GLN A 10 10.63 6.67 8.80
CA GLN A 10 9.47 6.62 7.90
C GLN A 10 8.59 5.41 8.21
N ILE A 11 9.18 4.23 8.41
CA ILE A 11 8.46 2.99 8.74
C ILE A 11 7.65 3.14 10.04
N GLU A 12 8.27 3.70 11.10
CA GLU A 12 7.56 3.90 12.38
C GLU A 12 6.38 4.86 12.25
N ARG A 13 6.52 5.94 11.46
CA ARG A 13 5.41 6.89 11.21
C ARG A 13 4.24 6.23 10.48
N TYR A 14 4.52 5.43 9.45
CA TYR A 14 3.46 4.70 8.75
C TYR A 14 2.76 3.69 9.67
N LYS A 15 3.51 3.00 10.53
CA LYS A 15 2.94 2.07 11.51
C LYS A 15 2.00 2.77 12.49
N GLU A 16 2.36 3.96 12.97
CA GLU A 16 1.49 4.77 13.82
C GLU A 16 0.22 5.22 13.09
N THR A 17 0.34 5.66 11.84
CA THR A 17 -0.80 6.02 10.99
C THR A 17 -1.74 4.84 10.76
N PHE A 18 -1.21 3.67 10.43
CA PHE A 18 -2.02 2.47 10.27
C PHE A 18 -2.72 2.10 11.57
N ASN A 19 -2.00 2.10 12.71
CA ASN A 19 -2.63 1.82 14.00
C ASN A 19 -3.71 2.83 14.39
N ALA A 20 -3.57 4.10 13.99
CA ALA A 20 -4.59 5.12 14.21
C ALA A 20 -5.83 4.85 13.34
N ILE A 21 -5.62 4.48 12.07
CA ILE A 21 -6.69 4.10 11.14
C ILE A 21 -7.43 2.84 11.61
N PHE A 22 -6.71 1.82 12.10
CA PHE A 22 -7.31 0.59 12.62
C PHE A 22 -7.98 0.74 14.00
N ARG A 23 -7.71 1.83 14.72
CA ARG A 23 -8.39 2.19 15.99
C ARG A 23 -9.65 3.04 15.78
N ASP A 24 -9.86 3.54 14.57
CA ASP A 24 -11.08 4.21 14.19
C ASP A 24 -12.11 3.13 13.84
N ASP A 25 -13.15 2.97 14.66
CA ASP A 25 -14.18 1.91 14.55
C ASP A 25 -15.06 2.05 13.28
N ASN A 26 -14.70 2.92 12.32
CA ASN A 26 -15.29 3.01 11.00
C ASN A 26 -14.73 1.94 10.06
N VAL A 27 -15.08 0.68 10.35
CA VAL A 27 -14.78 -0.51 9.54
C VAL A 27 -15.20 -0.31 8.07
N ASP A 28 -16.30 0.41 7.82
CA ASP A 28 -16.82 0.66 6.48
C ASP A 28 -15.88 1.52 5.59
N MET A 29 -15.16 2.49 6.18
CA MET A 29 -14.23 3.34 5.43
C MET A 29 -12.91 2.61 5.14
N LEU A 30 -12.53 1.70 6.03
CA LEU A 30 -11.36 0.84 5.87
C LEU A 30 -11.53 -0.10 4.67
N ASP A 31 -12.73 -0.66 4.51
CA ASP A 31 -13.06 -1.62 3.46
C ASP A 31 -13.07 -0.96 2.07
N GLU A 32 -13.60 0.26 1.92
CA GLU A 32 -13.60 0.95 0.62
C GLU A 32 -12.20 1.32 0.14
N GLU A 33 -11.36 1.85 1.03
CA GLU A 33 -9.99 2.25 0.68
C GLU A 33 -9.11 1.01 0.44
N ILE A 34 -9.28 -0.06 1.22
CA ILE A 34 -8.62 -1.35 0.96
C ILE A 34 -9.05 -1.90 -0.40
N LEU A 35 -10.36 -1.93 -0.70
CA LEU A 35 -10.86 -2.38 -2.01
C LEU A 35 -10.32 -1.55 -3.17
N LYS A 36 -10.21 -0.24 -2.99
CA LYS A 36 -9.66 0.67 -3.99
C LYS A 36 -8.17 0.41 -4.23
N GLN A 37 -7.40 0.20 -3.16
CA GLN A 37 -5.98 -0.13 -3.26
C GLN A 37 -5.75 -1.52 -3.86
N SER A 38 -6.57 -2.52 -3.51
CA SER A 38 -6.52 -3.86 -4.12
C SER A 38 -6.80 -3.82 -5.63
N LYS A 39 -7.83 -3.08 -6.06
CA LYS A 39 -8.14 -2.91 -7.50
C LYS A 39 -7.02 -2.20 -8.26
N TYR A 40 -6.35 -1.24 -7.61
CA TYR A 40 -5.21 -0.57 -8.22
C TYR A 40 -4.01 -1.51 -8.36
N LEU A 41 -3.73 -2.32 -7.35
CA LEU A 41 -2.68 -3.33 -7.39
C LEU A 41 -2.90 -4.36 -8.50
N ASP A 42 -4.14 -4.86 -8.67
CA ASP A 42 -4.48 -5.81 -9.74
C ASP A 42 -4.20 -5.23 -11.14
N LYS A 43 -4.50 -3.94 -11.35
CA LYS A 43 -4.19 -3.28 -12.63
C LYS A 43 -2.70 -3.22 -12.91
N LEU A 44 -1.90 -2.85 -11.91
CA LEU A 44 -0.45 -2.79 -12.04
C LEU A 44 0.16 -4.16 -12.34
N ILE A 45 -0.38 -5.23 -11.74
CA ILE A 45 0.04 -6.60 -12.02
C ILE A 45 -0.26 -6.95 -13.48
N ILE A 46 -1.45 -6.65 -13.98
CA ILE A 46 -1.83 -6.88 -15.39
C ILE A 46 -0.93 -6.09 -16.34
N GLU A 47 -0.68 -4.82 -16.06
CA GLU A 47 0.21 -3.97 -16.85
C GLU A 47 1.64 -4.52 -16.87
N TYR A 48 2.19 -4.90 -15.71
CA TYR A 48 3.49 -5.54 -15.60
C TYR A 48 3.57 -6.81 -16.44
N TYR A 49 2.56 -7.69 -16.37
CA TYR A 49 2.56 -8.91 -17.18
C TYR A 49 2.37 -8.62 -18.67
N ARG A 50 1.61 -7.59 -19.07
CA ARG A 50 1.49 -7.19 -20.49
C ARG A 50 2.79 -6.62 -21.04
N GLU A 51 3.49 -5.82 -20.26
CA GLU A 51 4.76 -5.20 -20.68
C GLU A 51 5.92 -6.19 -20.68
N ASN A 52 5.92 -7.14 -19.73
CA ASN A 52 6.99 -8.15 -19.59
C ASN A 52 6.69 -9.49 -20.29
N LYS A 53 5.46 -9.68 -20.77
CA LYS A 53 5.14 -10.69 -21.78
C LYS A 53 4.72 -9.98 -23.06
N GLN A 54 5.71 -9.68 -23.90
CA GLN A 54 5.53 -10.03 -25.32
C GLN A 54 5.12 -11.50 -25.33
N CYS A 55 3.83 -11.76 -25.55
CA CYS A 55 3.30 -13.11 -25.69
C CYS A 55 4.10 -13.84 -26.78
N GLU A 56 4.92 -14.80 -26.37
CA GLU A 56 5.15 -16.02 -27.18
C GLU A 56 3.86 -16.85 -27.22
#